data_AF-A0A9X2GJR1-F1
#
_entry.id   AF-A0A9X2GJR1-F1
#
_cell.length_a   1.000
_cell.length_b   1.000
_cell.length_c   1.000
_cell.angle_alpha   90.00
_cell.angle_beta   90.00
_cell.angle_gamma   90.00
#
_symmetry.space_group_name_H-M   'P 1'
#
loop_
_entity.id
_entity.type
_entity.pdbx_description
1 polymer ?
#
loop_
_entity_poly.entity_id
_entity_poly.type
_entity_poly.pdbx_seq_one_letter_code
_entity_poly.pdbx_strand_id
1 'polypeptide(L)'
;MPWPPPGYRQPQPQGGAYPQPPQPPPPPPPPNPYQQQPAYPQPPYGQPPHGQPPYGQQPYRQQPPPPPPPPPPPPPMPPQQWHRPPQPRKSGMGVLGVLGAVFGSLAALFVLIVVGAVMLSASSGSDTSTPVAVPTYEPSEEPSFRATEDPEPDPSRSQQPTPAQSEDDDEPSTTVTPPAQVTVNTSLKNNSVYRAGVLPRLNCPAGNASIFSHSQLKSLIIKTGRCMDRAWKPVLEKQGFRFSPPRYAVAAQSGRGACGDYPSPGSTVPYYCPQNNTIYASTSAMARGRGNAAGYGQIITWHGGIIGMMAHEYGHHVQNLTGLMNSWWSATLDSSSQSGKLALSRRLELQANCFGAMWMRSVAATYPVNTSNRTRLFWFFSQVGDHPGYPRDHGKPVNSGRWFRQGWERNQAYQCNTWLAPSSTVS
;
A
#
# COMPACT_ATOMS: atom_id res chain seq x y z
N MET A 1 66.07 21.13 5.92
CA MET A 1 66.77 22.43 6.07
C MET A 1 65.92 23.50 5.39
N PRO A 2 65.97 24.79 5.81
CA PRO A 2 66.49 25.33 7.06
C PRO A 2 65.47 26.23 7.81
N TRP A 3 65.93 26.76 8.95
CA TRP A 3 65.22 27.67 9.86
C TRP A 3 65.36 29.16 9.47
N PRO A 4 64.50 30.05 9.99
CA PRO A 4 64.85 31.43 10.36
C PRO A 4 65.17 31.59 11.87
N PRO A 5 65.80 32.71 12.30
CA PRO A 5 66.72 32.72 13.46
C PRO A 5 66.11 33.04 14.84
N PRO A 6 66.87 32.84 15.94
CA PRO A 6 66.45 33.16 17.30
C PRO A 6 66.73 34.62 17.69
N GLY A 7 65.82 35.22 18.48
CA GLY A 7 66.08 36.47 19.18
C GLY A 7 64.82 37.24 19.59
N TYR A 8 64.37 37.10 20.84
CA TYR A 8 64.61 38.08 21.91
C TYR A 8 63.96 37.61 23.23
N ARG A 9 64.40 38.18 24.35
CA ARG A 9 64.14 37.67 25.72
C ARG A 9 62.68 37.77 26.15
N GLN A 10 62.24 36.83 26.99
CA GLN A 10 61.08 37.05 27.87
C GLN A 10 61.36 38.14 28.91
N PRO A 11 60.31 38.87 29.30
CA PRO A 11 60.10 39.29 30.68
C PRO A 11 58.82 38.66 31.26
N GLN A 12 58.96 37.93 32.36
CA GLN A 12 57.90 37.69 33.35
C GLN A 12 58.14 38.60 34.57
N PRO A 13 57.16 38.80 35.47
CA PRO A 13 55.78 39.17 35.17
C PRO A 13 55.37 40.40 36.00
N GLN A 14 54.39 41.19 35.57
CA GLN A 14 53.70 42.15 36.46
C GLN A 14 52.19 42.02 36.33
N GLY A 15 51.52 41.91 37.47
CA GLY A 15 50.09 41.67 37.55
C GLY A 15 49.31 42.92 37.15
N GLY A 16 48.40 42.76 36.19
CA GLY A 16 47.35 43.72 35.87
C GLY A 16 46.02 42.97 35.79
N ALA A 17 44.98 43.50 36.43
CA ALA A 17 43.67 42.87 36.43
C ALA A 17 43.04 42.89 35.02
N TYR A 18 42.61 41.73 34.53
CA TYR A 18 41.84 41.64 33.30
C TYR A 18 40.41 42.16 33.53
N PRO A 19 39.90 43.09 32.69
CA PRO A 19 38.49 43.45 32.70
C PRO A 19 37.61 42.25 32.27
N GLN A 20 36.49 42.05 32.96
CA GLN A 20 35.45 41.12 32.52
C GLN A 20 34.89 41.55 31.14
N PRO A 21 34.60 40.61 30.22
CA PRO A 21 33.92 40.94 28.97
C PRO A 21 32.49 41.43 29.26
N PRO A 22 31.94 42.37 28.46
CA PRO A 22 30.60 42.91 28.69
C PRO A 22 29.52 41.81 28.53
N GLN A 23 28.56 41.81 29.45
CA GLN A 23 27.38 40.93 29.38
C GLN A 23 26.56 41.24 28.12
N PRO A 24 25.98 40.24 27.44
CA PRO A 24 25.07 40.47 26.32
C PRO A 24 23.79 41.18 26.79
N PRO A 25 23.17 42.02 25.94
CA PRO A 25 21.93 42.71 26.29
C PRO A 25 20.77 41.73 26.52
N PRO A 26 19.80 42.06 27.37
CA PRO A 26 18.62 41.23 27.59
C PRO A 26 17.77 41.10 26.31
N PRO A 27 17.01 39.99 26.14
CA PRO A 27 16.14 39.81 24.98
C PRO A 27 15.01 40.85 24.96
N PRO A 28 14.50 41.24 23.77
CA PRO A 28 13.41 42.20 23.65
C PRO A 28 12.11 41.65 24.26
N PRO A 29 11.21 42.52 24.74
CA PRO A 29 9.92 42.12 25.27
C PRO A 29 9.03 41.51 24.18
N PRO A 30 8.06 40.63 24.53
CA PRO A 30 7.11 40.08 23.59
C PRO A 30 6.23 41.18 22.96
N PRO A 31 5.78 41.02 21.70
CA PRO A 31 5.03 42.04 20.99
C PRO A 31 3.67 42.32 21.64
N ASN A 32 3.32 43.61 21.72
CA ASN A 32 2.05 44.09 22.25
C ASN A 32 0.88 43.67 21.34
N PRO A 33 -0.15 42.94 21.84
CA PRO A 33 -1.27 42.48 21.02
C PRO A 33 -2.24 43.57 20.55
N TYR A 34 -2.02 44.84 20.91
CA TYR A 34 -2.94 45.96 20.61
C TYR A 34 -2.32 47.09 19.75
N GLN A 35 -1.34 46.80 18.88
CA GLN A 35 -0.92 47.75 17.84
C GLN A 35 -1.60 47.45 16.49
N GLN A 36 -2.45 48.39 16.07
CA GLN A 36 -3.09 48.40 14.76
C GLN A 36 -2.03 48.63 13.66
N GLN A 37 -2.07 47.84 12.58
CA GLN A 37 -1.21 48.05 11.42
C GLN A 37 -1.76 49.16 10.51
N PRO A 38 -0.90 49.99 9.88
CA PRO A 38 -1.35 50.94 8.86
C PRO A 38 -1.81 50.22 7.59
N ALA A 39 -2.90 50.71 6.99
CA ALA A 39 -3.54 50.10 5.84
C ALA A 39 -2.77 50.34 4.52
N TYR A 40 -2.66 49.29 3.70
CA TYR A 40 -2.31 49.40 2.28
C TYR A 40 -3.59 49.34 1.42
N PRO A 41 -3.72 50.18 0.37
CA PRO A 41 -4.94 50.25 -0.43
C PRO A 41 -5.07 49.04 -1.38
N GLN A 42 -6.30 48.53 -1.49
CA GLN A 42 -6.72 47.52 -2.49
C GLN A 42 -7.43 48.22 -3.67
N PRO A 43 -7.27 47.73 -4.92
CA PRO A 43 -8.07 48.21 -6.05
C PRO A 43 -9.52 47.64 -6.00
N PRO A 44 -10.50 48.32 -6.63
CA PRO A 44 -11.92 48.01 -6.44
C PRO A 44 -12.47 46.95 -7.41
N TYR A 45 -13.49 46.20 -6.95
CA TYR A 45 -14.85 46.06 -7.53
C TYR A 45 -15.52 44.71 -7.18
N GLY A 46 -16.82 44.76 -6.84
CA GLY A 46 -17.74 43.61 -6.93
C GLY A 46 -18.25 43.01 -5.59
N GLN A 47 -19.52 43.25 -5.27
CA GLN A 47 -20.29 42.59 -4.20
C GLN A 47 -21.80 42.67 -4.49
N PRO A 48 -22.66 41.86 -3.82
CA PRO A 48 -22.50 40.45 -3.45
C PRO A 48 -23.61 39.67 -4.18
N PRO A 49 -24.78 39.24 -3.61
CA PRO A 49 -25.09 38.51 -2.34
C PRO A 49 -24.97 36.98 -2.54
N HIS A 50 -25.18 36.06 -1.59
CA HIS A 50 -25.65 36.06 -0.18
C HIS A 50 -24.65 35.21 0.66
N GLY A 51 -24.65 35.14 2.00
CA GLY A 51 -25.46 35.82 3.02
C GLY A 51 -25.82 34.90 4.21
N GLN A 52 -24.88 34.66 5.13
CA GLN A 52 -25.12 34.01 6.43
C GLN A 52 -24.39 34.75 7.58
N PRO A 53 -24.95 34.81 8.81
CA PRO A 53 -24.42 35.63 9.90
C PRO A 53 -23.34 34.92 10.76
N PRO A 54 -22.48 35.68 11.46
CA PRO A 54 -21.47 35.13 12.36
C PRO A 54 -22.01 34.99 13.80
N TYR A 55 -21.68 33.88 14.47
CA TYR A 55 -21.83 33.77 15.93
C TYR A 55 -20.63 33.08 16.57
N GLY A 56 -20.06 33.74 17.58
CA GLY A 56 -19.26 33.10 18.62
C GLY A 56 -20.13 32.69 19.81
N GLN A 57 -19.46 32.31 20.91
CA GLN A 57 -19.99 31.78 22.18
C GLN A 57 -20.32 30.26 22.16
N GLN A 58 -19.61 29.52 23.01
CA GLN A 58 -19.88 28.12 23.34
C GLN A 58 -20.94 28.03 24.45
N PRO A 59 -21.93 27.13 24.35
CA PRO A 59 -22.70 26.66 25.50
C PRO A 59 -21.99 25.49 26.21
N TYR A 60 -22.23 25.37 27.51
CA TYR A 60 -21.73 24.28 28.36
C TYR A 60 -22.12 22.89 27.83
N ARG A 61 -21.17 21.93 27.84
CA ARG A 61 -21.48 20.50 27.69
C ARG A 61 -22.27 20.03 28.90
N GLN A 62 -23.52 19.59 28.69
CA GLN A 62 -24.13 18.61 29.58
C GLN A 62 -23.54 17.23 29.26
N GLN A 63 -23.25 16.42 30.28
CA GLN A 63 -22.81 15.04 30.07
C GLN A 63 -24.01 14.16 29.66
N PRO A 64 -23.85 13.23 28.70
CA PRO A 64 -24.90 12.25 28.41
C PRO A 64 -25.08 11.28 29.59
N PRO A 65 -26.30 10.76 29.82
CA PRO A 65 -26.55 9.78 30.88
C PRO A 65 -25.81 8.46 30.62
N PRO A 66 -25.49 7.68 31.66
CA PRO A 66 -24.81 6.39 31.52
C PRO A 66 -25.69 5.38 30.77
N PRO A 67 -25.08 4.43 30.02
CA PRO A 67 -25.82 3.40 29.30
C PRO A 67 -26.51 2.41 30.26
N PRO A 68 -27.62 1.77 29.83
CA PRO A 68 -28.29 0.74 30.63
C PRO A 68 -27.40 -0.50 30.83
N PRO A 69 -27.61 -1.27 31.92
CA PRO A 69 -26.85 -2.48 32.19
C PRO A 69 -27.12 -3.57 31.13
N PRO A 70 -26.15 -4.47 30.86
CA PRO A 70 -26.31 -5.53 29.88
C PRO A 70 -27.34 -6.59 30.33
N PRO A 71 -28.02 -7.27 29.39
CA PRO A 71 -28.96 -8.34 29.72
C PRO A 71 -28.26 -9.56 30.35
N PRO A 72 -28.98 -10.35 31.17
CA PRO A 72 -28.41 -11.55 31.80
C PRO A 72 -28.06 -12.63 30.76
N PRO A 73 -27.05 -13.49 31.03
CA PRO A 73 -26.66 -14.57 30.13
C PRO A 73 -27.75 -15.64 30.01
N PRO A 74 -27.86 -16.32 28.85
CA PRO A 74 -28.81 -17.40 28.65
C PRO A 74 -28.47 -18.63 29.52
N PRO A 75 -29.46 -19.45 29.90
CA PRO A 75 -29.23 -20.65 30.71
C PRO A 75 -28.41 -21.71 29.95
N PRO A 76 -27.63 -22.54 30.67
CA PRO A 76 -26.82 -23.59 30.06
C PRO A 76 -27.68 -24.67 29.41
N MET A 77 -27.32 -25.10 28.20
CA MET A 77 -27.98 -26.20 27.51
C MET A 77 -27.62 -27.57 28.14
N PRO A 78 -28.56 -28.53 28.21
CA PRO A 78 -28.30 -29.86 28.74
C PRO A 78 -27.41 -30.69 27.79
N PRO A 79 -26.64 -31.66 28.31
CA PRO A 79 -25.70 -32.46 27.51
C PRO A 79 -26.42 -33.40 26.53
N GLN A 80 -25.97 -33.42 25.28
CA GLN A 80 -26.48 -34.31 24.24
C GLN A 80 -26.06 -35.77 24.49
N GLN A 81 -27.04 -36.67 24.63
CA GLN A 81 -26.82 -38.11 24.65
C GLN A 81 -26.77 -38.67 23.22
N TRP A 82 -25.60 -39.15 22.81
CA TRP A 82 -25.41 -39.84 21.52
C TRP A 82 -26.20 -41.15 21.47
N HIS A 83 -27.29 -41.15 20.71
CA HIS A 83 -28.07 -42.35 20.43
C HIS A 83 -27.41 -43.15 19.31
N ARG A 84 -27.31 -44.47 19.49
CA ARG A 84 -26.78 -45.40 18.47
C ARG A 84 -27.72 -45.47 17.24
N PRO A 85 -27.19 -45.60 16.02
CA PRO A 85 -28.03 -45.80 14.84
C PRO A 85 -28.68 -47.21 14.84
N PRO A 86 -29.94 -47.36 14.39
CA PRO A 86 -30.61 -48.66 14.29
C PRO A 86 -30.16 -49.44 13.04
N GLN A 87 -30.24 -50.78 13.12
CA GLN A 87 -29.91 -51.66 11.99
C GLN A 87 -31.01 -51.71 10.92
N PRO A 88 -30.66 -51.93 9.63
CA PRO A 88 -31.63 -51.98 8.54
C PRO A 88 -32.44 -53.29 8.51
N ARG A 89 -33.76 -53.18 8.39
CA ARG A 89 -34.67 -54.30 8.07
C ARG A 89 -34.95 -54.37 6.58
N LYS A 90 -35.07 -55.60 6.04
CA LYS A 90 -35.42 -55.90 4.64
C LYS A 90 -36.94 -55.98 4.43
N SER A 91 -37.48 -55.20 3.51
CA SER A 91 -38.75 -55.40 2.76
C SER A 91 -39.01 -54.14 1.93
N GLY A 92 -39.57 -54.15 0.72
CA GLY A 92 -39.99 -55.22 -0.19
C GLY A 92 -40.23 -54.60 -1.58
N MET A 93 -40.22 -55.40 -2.64
CA MET A 93 -40.13 -54.89 -4.02
C MET A 93 -41.52 -54.63 -4.65
N GLY A 94 -41.77 -53.40 -5.12
CA GLY A 94 -42.98 -53.05 -5.88
C GLY A 94 -43.08 -51.57 -6.26
N VAL A 95 -43.62 -51.31 -7.46
CA VAL A 95 -44.12 -50.00 -7.98
C VAL A 95 -43.10 -48.91 -8.38
N LEU A 96 -41.88 -48.84 -7.84
CA LEU A 96 -40.93 -47.74 -8.17
C LEU A 96 -40.21 -47.83 -9.55
N GLY A 97 -40.31 -48.96 -10.27
CA GLY A 97 -39.49 -49.25 -11.45
C GLY A 97 -39.72 -48.35 -12.69
N VAL A 98 -40.94 -47.80 -12.87
CA VAL A 98 -41.29 -47.05 -14.09
C VAL A 98 -40.81 -45.59 -14.04
N LEU A 99 -40.80 -44.97 -12.87
CA LEU A 99 -40.30 -43.59 -12.71
C LEU A 99 -38.76 -43.52 -12.83
N GLY A 100 -38.05 -44.55 -12.35
CA GLY A 100 -36.59 -44.61 -12.41
C GLY A 100 -36.02 -44.59 -13.84
N ALA A 101 -36.71 -45.21 -14.80
CA ALA A 101 -36.29 -45.23 -16.21
C ALA A 101 -36.35 -43.84 -16.86
N VAL A 102 -37.43 -43.08 -16.61
CA VAL A 102 -37.61 -41.73 -17.19
C VAL A 102 -36.58 -40.76 -16.61
N PHE A 103 -36.42 -40.72 -15.29
CA PHE A 103 -35.41 -39.85 -14.65
C PHE A 103 -33.97 -40.27 -14.99
N GLY A 104 -33.69 -41.57 -15.12
CA GLY A 104 -32.40 -42.08 -15.57
C GLY A 104 -32.05 -41.64 -16.99
N SER A 105 -33.01 -41.66 -17.91
CA SER A 105 -32.80 -41.21 -19.31
C SER A 105 -32.49 -39.71 -19.41
N LEU A 106 -33.17 -38.87 -18.62
CA LEU A 106 -32.93 -37.42 -18.58
C LEU A 106 -31.58 -37.09 -17.94
N ALA A 107 -31.18 -37.81 -16.89
CA ALA A 107 -29.86 -37.65 -16.27
C ALA A 107 -28.73 -38.05 -17.24
N ALA A 108 -28.87 -39.16 -17.97
CA ALA A 108 -27.90 -39.59 -18.97
C ALA A 108 -27.78 -38.58 -20.13
N LEU A 109 -28.91 -38.05 -20.61
CA LEU A 109 -28.91 -37.02 -21.65
C LEU A 109 -28.23 -35.73 -21.18
N PHE A 110 -28.50 -35.29 -19.94
CA PHE A 110 -27.84 -34.11 -19.35
C PHE A 110 -26.32 -34.31 -19.22
N VAL A 111 -25.86 -35.48 -18.77
CA VAL A 111 -24.43 -35.81 -18.70
C VAL A 111 -23.78 -35.78 -20.09
N LEU A 112 -24.43 -36.34 -21.13
CA LEU A 112 -23.92 -36.30 -22.50
C LEU A 112 -23.85 -34.87 -23.07
N ILE A 113 -24.83 -34.01 -22.77
CA ILE A 113 -24.82 -32.59 -23.16
C ILE A 113 -23.66 -31.85 -22.47
N VAL A 114 -23.45 -32.07 -21.16
CA VAL A 114 -22.35 -31.44 -20.41
C VAL A 114 -20.99 -31.92 -20.91
N VAL A 115 -20.80 -33.23 -21.12
CA VAL A 115 -19.55 -33.79 -21.67
C VAL A 115 -19.29 -33.29 -23.09
N GLY A 116 -20.33 -33.22 -23.94
CA GLY A 116 -20.24 -32.65 -25.28
C GLY A 116 -19.85 -31.17 -25.27
N ALA A 117 -20.44 -30.35 -24.40
CA ALA A 117 -20.09 -28.94 -24.24
C ALA A 117 -18.66 -28.73 -23.73
N VAL A 118 -18.19 -29.57 -22.80
CA VAL A 118 -16.80 -29.55 -22.30
C VAL A 118 -15.82 -29.95 -23.40
N MET A 119 -16.12 -30.99 -24.19
CA MET A 119 -15.28 -31.41 -25.32
C MET A 119 -15.23 -30.38 -26.45
N LEU A 120 -16.36 -29.73 -26.80
CA LEU A 120 -16.35 -28.63 -27.75
C LEU A 120 -15.52 -27.45 -27.23
N SER A 121 -15.67 -27.07 -25.96
CA SER A 121 -14.90 -26.00 -25.32
C SER A 121 -13.40 -26.29 -25.26
N ALA A 122 -13.01 -27.56 -25.17
CA ALA A 122 -11.61 -27.99 -25.24
C ALA A 122 -11.03 -27.99 -26.67
N SER A 123 -11.88 -28.02 -27.70
CA SER A 123 -11.47 -28.03 -29.11
C SER A 123 -11.32 -26.64 -29.73
N SER A 124 -12.01 -25.64 -29.19
CA SER A 124 -11.79 -24.22 -29.50
C SER A 124 -10.46 -23.74 -28.92
N GLY A 125 -9.56 -23.23 -29.77
CA GLY A 125 -8.21 -22.81 -29.38
C GLY A 125 -8.18 -21.80 -28.22
N SER A 126 -7.28 -22.04 -27.27
CA SER A 126 -7.23 -21.31 -26.00
C SER A 126 -6.45 -19.99 -26.10
N ASP A 127 -7.17 -18.92 -26.43
CA ASP A 127 -6.78 -17.57 -26.00
C ASP A 127 -6.64 -17.57 -24.48
N THR A 128 -5.40 -17.62 -23.99
CA THR A 128 -5.10 -17.77 -22.56
C THR A 128 -5.26 -16.44 -21.83
N SER A 129 -6.50 -15.95 -21.78
CA SER A 129 -6.93 -14.91 -20.86
C SER A 129 -7.07 -15.53 -19.47
N THR A 130 -5.99 -15.52 -18.69
CA THR A 130 -6.05 -15.90 -17.26
C THR A 130 -7.14 -15.07 -16.58
N PRO A 131 -8.18 -15.69 -15.99
CA PRO A 131 -9.30 -14.94 -15.43
C PRO A 131 -8.80 -14.08 -14.27
N VAL A 132 -8.85 -12.76 -14.47
CA VAL A 132 -8.64 -11.79 -13.39
C VAL A 132 -9.76 -12.01 -12.38
N ALA A 133 -9.42 -12.45 -11.17
CA ALA A 133 -10.42 -12.60 -10.13
C ALA A 133 -10.91 -11.20 -9.76
N VAL A 134 -12.14 -10.87 -10.19
CA VAL A 134 -12.83 -9.64 -9.76
C VAL A 134 -12.77 -9.60 -8.23
N PRO A 135 -12.26 -8.53 -7.61
CA PRO A 135 -12.02 -8.56 -6.17
C PRO A 135 -13.33 -8.77 -5.39
N THR A 136 -13.48 -9.94 -4.77
CA THR A 136 -14.74 -10.45 -4.20
C THR A 136 -15.03 -9.95 -2.78
N TYR A 137 -14.25 -9.00 -2.26
CA TYR A 137 -14.39 -8.55 -0.87
C TYR A 137 -15.44 -7.44 -0.73
N GLU A 138 -16.53 -7.74 -0.05
CA GLU A 138 -17.39 -6.72 0.56
C GLU A 138 -16.82 -6.30 1.92
N PRO A 139 -16.71 -4.98 2.22
CA PRO A 139 -16.29 -4.54 3.54
C PRO A 139 -17.37 -4.84 4.56
N SER A 140 -17.06 -5.73 5.49
CA SER A 140 -17.81 -5.86 6.75
C SER A 140 -17.66 -4.58 7.58
N GLU A 141 -18.79 -4.08 8.08
CA GLU A 141 -18.80 -3.08 9.17
C GLU A 141 -18.18 -3.67 10.45
N GLU A 142 -17.68 -2.79 11.31
CA GLU A 142 -16.77 -3.01 12.46
C GLU A 142 -16.56 -4.45 13.00
N PRO A 143 -15.31 -4.95 13.03
CA PRO A 143 -14.99 -6.21 13.72
C PRO A 143 -14.87 -6.01 15.24
N SER A 144 -15.79 -6.61 15.98
CA SER A 144 -15.66 -6.86 17.41
C SER A 144 -14.42 -7.74 17.70
N PHE A 145 -13.61 -7.35 18.69
CA PHE A 145 -12.37 -8.05 19.03
C PHE A 145 -12.64 -9.29 19.88
N ARG A 146 -12.29 -10.48 19.37
CA ARG A 146 -11.97 -11.64 20.20
C ARG A 146 -10.73 -12.33 19.66
N ALA A 147 -9.70 -12.44 20.51
CA ALA A 147 -8.47 -13.13 20.17
C ALA A 147 -8.67 -14.65 20.33
N THR A 148 -8.16 -15.39 19.36
CA THR A 148 -7.85 -16.83 19.49
C THR A 148 -6.39 -17.01 19.11
N GLU A 149 -5.66 -17.71 19.96
CA GLU A 149 -4.26 -18.06 19.77
C GLU A 149 -4.19 -19.37 18.95
N ASP A 150 -3.23 -19.46 18.03
CA ASP A 150 -2.92 -20.67 17.26
C ASP A 150 -1.41 -21.00 17.42
N PRO A 151 -0.98 -22.27 17.35
CA PRO A 151 0.34 -22.69 17.84
C PRO A 151 1.48 -22.58 16.81
N GLU A 152 2.72 -22.60 17.32
CA GLU A 152 3.95 -22.66 16.51
C GLU A 152 4.16 -24.02 15.81
N PRO A 153 4.87 -24.04 14.66
CA PRO A 153 5.41 -25.26 14.06
C PRO A 153 6.87 -25.55 14.46
N ASP A 154 7.12 -26.79 14.86
CA ASP A 154 8.42 -27.38 15.23
C ASP A 154 9.40 -27.53 14.03
N PRO A 155 10.70 -27.19 14.14
CA PRO A 155 11.66 -27.26 13.03
C PRO A 155 12.63 -28.46 13.12
N SER A 156 12.61 -29.35 12.11
CA SER A 156 13.82 -30.10 11.72
C SER A 156 13.74 -30.83 10.38
N ARG A 157 14.66 -30.51 9.46
CA ARG A 157 15.48 -31.53 8.79
C ARG A 157 16.75 -30.93 8.19
N SER A 158 17.90 -31.21 8.81
CA SER A 158 19.21 -30.99 8.20
C SER A 158 19.46 -32.00 7.07
N GLN A 159 20.14 -31.57 6.01
CA GLN A 159 20.83 -32.47 5.08
C GLN A 159 22.29 -32.02 4.95
N GLN A 160 23.20 -32.98 5.02
CA GLN A 160 24.65 -32.79 4.92
C GLN A 160 25.11 -33.32 3.55
N PRO A 161 26.09 -32.69 2.88
CA PRO A 161 26.35 -32.97 1.47
C PRO A 161 27.11 -34.28 1.22
N THR A 162 26.88 -34.86 0.04
CA THR A 162 27.64 -36.00 -0.51
C THR A 162 28.81 -35.47 -1.37
N PRO A 163 29.99 -36.13 -1.42
CA PRO A 163 31.15 -35.59 -2.13
C PRO A 163 30.99 -35.58 -3.66
N ALA A 164 31.66 -34.63 -4.30
CA ALA A 164 31.75 -34.56 -5.75
C ALA A 164 32.66 -35.67 -6.32
N GLN A 165 32.26 -36.23 -7.46
CA GLN A 165 33.17 -36.95 -8.35
C GLN A 165 33.61 -36.00 -9.46
N SER A 166 34.90 -36.04 -9.78
CA SER A 166 35.50 -35.40 -10.94
C SER A 166 35.32 -36.28 -12.16
N GLU A 167 34.72 -35.76 -13.22
CA GLU A 167 34.72 -36.32 -14.57
C GLU A 167 35.27 -35.27 -15.54
N ASP A 168 35.92 -35.74 -16.60
CA ASP A 168 37.01 -35.03 -17.28
C ASP A 168 36.60 -33.85 -18.19
N ASP A 169 37.58 -32.97 -18.43
CA ASP A 169 37.50 -31.87 -19.38
C ASP A 169 37.44 -32.38 -20.83
N ASP A 170 36.26 -32.29 -21.45
CA ASP A 170 36.09 -32.38 -22.90
C ASP A 170 35.23 -31.18 -23.35
N GLU A 171 35.89 -30.12 -23.83
CA GLU A 171 35.29 -28.79 -24.07
C GLU A 171 34.47 -28.77 -25.39
N PRO A 172 33.12 -28.74 -25.35
CA PRO A 172 32.34 -28.47 -26.54
C PRO A 172 32.25 -26.95 -26.67
N SER A 173 32.83 -26.39 -27.74
CA SER A 173 32.70 -24.98 -28.11
C SER A 173 31.23 -24.54 -28.14
N THR A 174 30.74 -24.04 -27.01
CA THR A 174 29.36 -23.66 -26.84
C THR A 174 29.16 -22.31 -27.47
N THR A 175 28.60 -22.31 -28.68
CA THR A 175 28.00 -21.12 -29.27
C THR A 175 27.02 -20.54 -28.25
N VAL A 176 27.42 -19.46 -27.58
CA VAL A 176 26.60 -18.78 -26.57
C VAL A 176 25.43 -18.13 -27.31
N THR A 177 24.36 -18.91 -27.48
CA THR A 177 23.07 -18.42 -27.95
C THR A 177 22.67 -17.30 -26.99
N PRO A 178 22.52 -16.05 -27.46
CA PRO A 178 22.12 -14.95 -26.60
C PRO A 178 20.82 -15.34 -25.88
N PRO A 179 20.71 -15.15 -24.54
CA PRO A 179 19.52 -15.53 -23.81
C PRO A 179 18.30 -14.90 -24.49
N ALA A 180 17.32 -15.74 -24.81
CA ALA A 180 16.18 -15.36 -25.63
C ALA A 180 15.57 -14.05 -25.11
N GLN A 181 15.54 -13.02 -25.96
CA GLN A 181 15.02 -11.70 -25.61
C GLN A 181 13.56 -11.86 -25.17
N VAL A 182 13.30 -11.73 -23.87
CA VAL A 182 11.94 -11.80 -23.33
C VAL A 182 11.16 -10.57 -23.80
N THR A 183 10.31 -10.75 -24.81
CA THR A 183 9.52 -9.65 -25.37
C THR A 183 8.57 -9.08 -24.33
N VAL A 184 8.86 -7.86 -23.87
CA VAL A 184 8.07 -7.16 -22.87
C VAL A 184 6.84 -6.52 -23.52
N ASN A 185 5.66 -7.04 -23.20
CA ASN A 185 4.39 -6.32 -23.41
C ASN A 185 4.20 -5.27 -22.31
N THR A 186 4.01 -4.00 -22.70
CA THR A 186 3.79 -2.84 -21.80
C THR A 186 2.33 -2.39 -21.69
N SER A 187 1.43 -2.90 -22.54
CA SER A 187 0.04 -2.46 -22.63
C SER A 187 -0.74 -2.62 -21.34
N LEU A 188 -1.70 -1.72 -21.07
CA LEU A 188 -2.49 -1.70 -19.83
C LEU A 188 -3.09 -3.05 -19.45
N LYS A 189 -3.76 -3.74 -20.40
CA LYS A 189 -4.47 -4.99 -20.11
C LYS A 189 -3.56 -6.21 -20.03
N ASN A 190 -2.53 -6.28 -20.89
CA ASN A 190 -1.72 -7.49 -21.12
C ASN A 190 -0.25 -7.31 -20.72
N ASN A 191 0.02 -6.39 -19.78
CA ASN A 191 1.37 -6.07 -19.33
C ASN A 191 2.10 -7.30 -18.77
N SER A 192 3.39 -7.43 -19.06
CA SER A 192 4.21 -8.56 -18.63
C SER A 192 4.39 -8.65 -17.12
N VAL A 193 4.17 -7.56 -16.36
CA VAL A 193 4.18 -7.56 -14.90
C VAL A 193 3.17 -8.53 -14.31
N TYR A 194 2.04 -8.78 -14.99
CA TYR A 194 1.02 -9.68 -14.46
C TYR A 194 1.50 -11.15 -14.37
N ARG A 195 2.54 -11.52 -15.13
CA ARG A 195 3.22 -12.82 -15.04
C ARG A 195 4.34 -12.87 -13.98
N ALA A 196 4.65 -11.76 -13.31
CA ALA A 196 5.70 -11.70 -12.28
C ALA A 196 5.42 -12.59 -11.05
N GLY A 197 4.16 -12.98 -10.83
CA GLY A 197 3.76 -13.93 -9.79
C GLY A 197 3.73 -13.31 -8.39
N VAL A 198 4.26 -14.04 -7.41
CA VAL A 198 4.29 -13.66 -5.99
C VAL A 198 5.56 -12.88 -5.63
N LEU A 199 5.46 -11.93 -4.71
CA LEU A 199 6.67 -11.33 -4.11
C LEU A 199 7.30 -12.29 -3.10
N PRO A 200 8.65 -12.37 -3.03
CA PRO A 200 9.36 -13.19 -2.05
C PRO A 200 9.09 -12.66 -0.62
N ARG A 201 9.01 -13.55 0.38
CA ARG A 201 8.98 -13.13 1.78
C ARG A 201 10.34 -12.54 2.15
N LEU A 202 10.36 -11.35 2.77
CA LEU A 202 11.58 -10.63 3.08
C LEU A 202 11.70 -10.32 4.58
N ASN A 203 12.93 -10.45 5.07
CA ASN A 203 13.34 -9.84 6.34
C ASN A 203 13.66 -8.35 6.09
N CYS A 204 12.84 -7.47 6.66
CA CYS A 204 12.97 -6.01 6.61
C CYS A 204 12.43 -5.41 7.92
N PRO A 205 13.20 -5.44 9.02
CA PRO A 205 12.72 -4.98 10.30
C PRO A 205 12.66 -3.46 10.33
N ALA A 206 11.53 -2.89 10.72
CA ALA A 206 11.38 -1.44 10.88
C ALA A 206 12.33 -0.88 11.95
N GLY A 207 12.47 -1.61 13.07
CA GLY A 207 13.19 -1.13 14.25
C GLY A 207 12.45 0.01 14.97
N ASN A 208 13.14 0.65 15.90
CA ASN A 208 12.58 1.64 16.83
C ASN A 208 12.87 3.08 16.37
N ALA A 209 12.63 3.40 15.09
CA ALA A 209 12.64 4.79 14.63
C ALA A 209 11.55 5.61 15.37
N SER A 210 11.61 6.94 15.28
CA SER A 210 10.48 7.82 15.62
C SER A 210 9.97 8.51 14.37
N ILE A 211 8.66 8.40 14.12
CA ILE A 211 7.94 9.12 13.05
C ILE A 211 8.09 10.63 13.18
N PHE A 212 8.26 11.15 14.39
CA PHE A 212 8.37 12.59 14.67
C PHE A 212 9.78 13.13 14.47
N SER A 213 10.80 12.26 14.36
CA SER A 213 12.17 12.64 14.06
C SER A 213 12.44 12.58 12.56
N HIS A 214 12.74 13.72 11.94
CA HIS A 214 13.05 13.79 10.50
C HIS A 214 14.17 12.82 10.10
N SER A 215 15.28 12.80 10.85
CA SER A 215 16.44 11.97 10.52
C SER A 215 16.14 10.48 10.65
N GLN A 216 15.40 10.07 11.69
CA GLN A 216 15.02 8.66 11.89
C GLN A 216 13.99 8.20 10.85
N LEU A 217 12.92 8.97 10.61
CA LEU A 217 11.91 8.62 9.62
C LEU A 217 12.48 8.61 8.19
N LYS A 218 13.35 9.57 7.84
CA LYS A 218 14.09 9.57 6.56
C LYS A 218 14.97 8.34 6.40
N SER A 219 15.69 7.97 7.45
CA SER A 219 16.55 6.76 7.46
C SER A 219 15.71 5.49 7.31
N LEU A 220 14.55 5.41 7.96
CA LEU A 220 13.62 4.30 7.81
C LEU A 220 13.07 4.22 6.38
N ILE A 221 12.61 5.34 5.81
CA ILE A 221 12.10 5.39 4.43
C ILE A 221 13.13 4.85 3.44
N ILE A 222 14.39 5.31 3.52
CA ILE A 222 15.46 4.87 2.62
C ILE A 222 15.83 3.39 2.87
N LYS A 223 15.90 2.94 4.13
CA LYS A 223 16.14 1.54 4.49
C LYS A 223 15.07 0.62 3.91
N THR A 224 13.81 1.02 4.04
CA THR A 224 12.65 0.24 3.60
C THR A 224 12.47 0.28 2.09
N GLY A 225 12.82 1.39 1.42
CA GLY A 225 12.93 1.45 -0.04
C GLY A 225 13.85 0.37 -0.60
N ARG A 226 15.03 0.17 0.01
CA ARG A 226 15.93 -0.95 -0.33
C ARG A 226 15.32 -2.34 -0.12
N CYS A 227 14.27 -2.48 0.70
CA CYS A 227 13.50 -3.72 0.82
C CYS A 227 12.44 -3.87 -0.27
N MET A 228 11.88 -2.77 -0.77
CA MET A 228 11.01 -2.76 -1.95
C MET A 228 11.81 -3.13 -3.20
N ASP A 229 13.03 -2.61 -3.34
CA ASP A 229 13.99 -3.01 -4.38
C ASP A 229 14.19 -4.54 -4.39
N ARG A 230 14.51 -5.13 -3.22
CA ARG A 230 14.73 -6.59 -3.08
C ARG A 230 13.49 -7.44 -3.37
N ALA A 231 12.29 -6.90 -3.21
CA ALA A 231 11.05 -7.62 -3.54
C ALA A 231 10.76 -7.59 -5.04
N TRP A 232 10.83 -6.41 -5.63
CA TRP A 232 10.38 -6.16 -7.00
C TRP A 232 11.43 -6.47 -8.06
N LYS A 233 12.72 -6.19 -7.80
CA LYS A 233 13.82 -6.44 -8.75
C LYS A 233 13.80 -7.86 -9.35
N PRO A 234 13.87 -8.95 -8.56
CA PRO A 234 13.99 -10.29 -9.15
C PRO A 234 12.76 -10.72 -9.95
N VAL A 235 11.55 -10.31 -9.54
CA VAL A 235 10.32 -10.69 -10.24
C VAL A 235 10.10 -9.87 -11.52
N LEU A 236 10.59 -8.62 -11.57
CA LEU A 236 10.54 -7.77 -12.75
C LEU A 236 11.60 -8.16 -13.79
N GLU A 237 12.85 -8.38 -13.36
CA GLU A 237 13.94 -8.81 -14.25
C GLU A 237 13.62 -10.18 -14.89
N LYS A 238 12.98 -11.10 -14.14
CA LYS A 238 12.49 -12.38 -14.68
C LYS A 238 11.45 -12.22 -15.81
N GLN A 239 10.73 -11.10 -15.88
CA GLN A 239 9.79 -10.80 -16.97
C GLN A 239 10.41 -9.94 -18.09
N GLY A 240 11.72 -9.71 -18.08
CA GLY A 240 12.43 -8.93 -19.08
C GLY A 240 12.47 -7.41 -18.83
N PHE A 241 11.89 -6.92 -17.74
CA PHE A 241 11.96 -5.49 -17.40
C PHE A 241 13.35 -5.11 -16.89
N ARG A 242 13.88 -3.98 -17.36
CA ARG A 242 15.08 -3.37 -16.77
C ARG A 242 14.71 -2.76 -15.42
N PHE A 243 15.36 -3.20 -14.35
CA PHE A 243 15.15 -2.64 -13.02
C PHE A 243 16.15 -1.51 -12.73
N SER A 244 15.65 -0.39 -12.20
CA SER A 244 16.46 0.65 -11.57
C SER A 244 15.71 1.16 -10.33
N PRO A 245 16.32 1.25 -9.15
CA PRO A 245 15.62 1.67 -7.94
C PRO A 245 15.18 3.14 -8.02
N PRO A 246 14.12 3.54 -7.30
CA PRO A 246 13.71 4.94 -7.25
C PRO A 246 14.68 5.75 -6.38
N ARG A 247 14.80 7.04 -6.70
CA ARG A 247 15.46 8.01 -5.82
C ARG A 247 14.50 8.45 -4.72
N TYR A 248 15.04 8.92 -3.59
CA TYR A 248 14.25 9.42 -2.47
C TYR A 248 14.62 10.87 -2.13
N ALA A 249 13.66 11.78 -2.27
CA ALA A 249 13.79 13.19 -1.93
C ALA A 249 12.96 13.49 -0.68
N VAL A 250 13.55 13.20 0.48
CA VAL A 250 12.87 13.33 1.79
C VAL A 250 13.33 14.61 2.50
N ALA A 251 12.40 15.54 2.68
CA ALA A 251 12.58 16.83 3.36
C ALA A 251 11.93 16.84 4.75
N ALA A 252 12.33 17.80 5.59
CA ALA A 252 11.77 17.95 6.94
C ALA A 252 10.37 18.59 6.92
N GLN A 253 10.20 19.66 6.15
CA GLN A 253 8.98 20.48 6.09
C GLN A 253 8.40 20.51 4.68
N SER A 254 9.18 20.99 3.71
CA SER A 254 8.81 21.03 2.30
C SER A 254 10.04 20.99 1.40
N GLY A 255 9.81 20.84 0.10
CA GLY A 255 10.80 21.01 -0.96
C GLY A 255 10.12 21.10 -2.34
N ARG A 256 10.93 21.30 -3.38
CA ARG A 256 10.47 21.32 -4.77
C ARG A 256 11.02 20.12 -5.54
N GLY A 257 10.13 19.35 -6.16
CA GLY A 257 10.45 18.21 -7.01
C GLY A 257 10.19 18.50 -8.48
N ALA A 258 10.62 17.60 -9.36
CA ALA A 258 10.41 17.74 -10.81
C ALA A 258 8.92 17.79 -11.21
N CYS A 259 8.06 17.08 -10.47
CA CYS A 259 6.61 17.07 -10.69
C CYS A 259 5.84 18.09 -9.84
N GLY A 260 6.51 18.95 -9.06
CA GLY A 260 5.88 19.98 -8.21
C GLY A 260 6.40 20.04 -6.78
N ASP A 261 5.84 20.93 -5.97
CA ASP A 261 6.21 21.09 -4.56
C ASP A 261 5.68 19.93 -3.70
N TYR A 262 6.42 19.55 -2.66
CA TYR A 262 6.02 18.53 -1.68
C TYR A 262 6.13 19.07 -0.24
N PRO A 263 5.11 18.89 0.62
CA PRO A 263 3.77 18.42 0.25
C PRO A 263 3.06 19.45 -0.64
N SER A 264 2.25 18.99 -1.59
CA SER A 264 1.38 19.89 -2.36
C SER A 264 0.39 20.61 -1.41
N PRO A 265 -0.12 21.81 -1.73
CA PRO A 265 -0.96 22.61 -0.82
C PRO A 265 -2.25 21.97 -0.26
N GLY A 266 -2.69 20.82 -0.78
CA GLY A 266 -3.79 20.01 -0.23
C GLY A 266 -3.36 18.82 0.63
N SER A 267 -2.07 18.51 0.70
CA SER A 267 -1.57 17.14 0.93
C SER A 267 -0.80 16.96 2.23
N THR A 268 -0.79 15.71 2.72
CA THR A 268 0.15 15.18 3.72
C THR A 268 0.79 13.86 3.30
N VAL A 269 0.55 13.42 2.06
CA VAL A 269 1.12 12.19 1.49
C VAL A 269 2.45 12.46 0.77
N PRO A 270 3.31 11.44 0.62
CA PRO A 270 4.36 11.47 -0.39
C PRO A 270 3.78 11.52 -1.82
N TYR A 271 4.63 11.62 -2.83
CA TYR A 271 4.26 11.35 -4.23
C TYR A 271 5.43 10.76 -5.02
N TYR A 272 5.14 9.93 -6.03
CA TYR A 272 6.11 9.46 -7.02
C TYR A 272 6.11 10.32 -8.30
N CYS A 273 7.28 10.67 -8.81
CA CYS A 273 7.45 11.41 -10.06
C CYS A 273 8.01 10.50 -11.17
N PRO A 274 7.27 10.24 -12.27
CA PRO A 274 7.78 9.47 -13.41
C PRO A 274 8.99 10.11 -14.06
N GLN A 275 9.00 11.44 -14.19
CA GLN A 275 9.97 12.20 -14.98
C GLN A 275 11.43 12.00 -14.52
N ASN A 276 11.65 11.74 -13.24
CA ASN A 276 12.99 11.49 -12.69
C ASN A 276 13.06 10.33 -11.69
N ASN A 277 12.13 9.38 -11.78
CA ASN A 277 12.05 8.17 -10.95
C ASN A 277 12.25 8.43 -9.45
N THR A 278 11.63 9.48 -8.91
CA THR A 278 11.89 9.94 -7.53
C THR A 278 10.60 9.93 -6.70
N ILE A 279 10.66 9.35 -5.50
CA ILE A 279 9.63 9.50 -4.48
C ILE A 279 9.98 10.71 -3.61
N TYR A 280 9.07 11.68 -3.53
CA TYR A 280 9.18 12.89 -2.75
C TYR A 280 8.34 12.78 -1.49
N ALA A 281 8.88 13.21 -0.34
CA ALA A 281 8.17 13.11 0.93
C ALA A 281 8.57 14.20 1.92
N SER A 282 7.60 14.70 2.70
CA SER A 282 7.86 15.55 3.86
C SER A 282 7.59 14.79 5.15
N THR A 283 8.60 14.63 6.00
CA THR A 283 8.45 13.88 7.25
C THR A 283 7.48 14.54 8.21
N SER A 284 7.49 15.88 8.33
CA SER A 284 6.54 16.56 9.22
C SER A 284 5.12 16.58 8.66
N ALA A 285 4.92 16.59 7.34
CA ALA A 285 3.59 16.46 6.74
C ALA A 285 3.00 15.06 7.04
N MET A 286 3.77 14.00 6.79
CA MET A 286 3.34 12.62 7.08
C MET A 286 3.15 12.35 8.58
N ALA A 287 3.99 12.92 9.45
CA ALA A 287 3.92 12.69 10.90
C ALA A 287 2.85 13.51 11.63
N ARG A 288 2.48 14.69 11.11
CA ARG A 288 1.39 15.52 11.67
C ARG A 288 0.02 15.11 11.11
N GLY A 289 -0.03 14.74 9.83
CA GLY A 289 -1.28 14.60 9.09
C GLY A 289 -2.05 15.92 9.02
N ARG A 290 -3.22 15.89 8.39
CA ARG A 290 -4.26 16.89 8.62
C ARG A 290 -5.16 16.37 9.71
N GLY A 291 -5.29 17.09 10.83
CA GLY A 291 -6.04 16.64 12.01
C GLY A 291 -7.52 16.28 11.74
N ASN A 292 -8.06 16.73 10.61
CA ASN A 292 -9.43 16.47 10.17
C ASN A 292 -9.52 15.57 8.91
N ALA A 293 -8.41 15.09 8.35
CA ALA A 293 -8.46 14.18 7.20
C ALA A 293 -8.80 12.76 7.66
N ALA A 294 -9.85 12.18 7.05
CA ALA A 294 -10.38 10.87 7.42
C ALA A 294 -9.27 9.81 7.46
N GLY A 295 -9.17 9.10 8.58
CA GLY A 295 -8.20 8.02 8.82
C GLY A 295 -6.74 8.42 9.06
N TYR A 296 -6.27 9.56 8.54
CA TYR A 296 -4.86 9.97 8.65
C TYR A 296 -4.40 10.11 10.10
N GLY A 297 -5.16 10.82 10.94
CA GLY A 297 -4.80 11.01 12.36
C GLY A 297 -4.69 9.72 13.17
N GLN A 298 -5.34 8.63 12.73
CA GLN A 298 -5.22 7.32 13.40
C GLN A 298 -4.03 6.51 12.90
N ILE A 299 -3.76 6.49 11.58
CA ILE A 299 -2.73 5.60 11.02
C ILE A 299 -1.30 6.15 11.12
N ILE A 300 -1.11 7.46 11.09
CA ILE A 300 0.25 8.05 11.10
C ILE A 300 0.96 7.87 12.44
N THR A 301 0.25 7.42 13.48
CA THR A 301 0.76 7.15 14.84
C THR A 301 1.86 6.08 14.91
N TRP A 302 2.10 5.33 13.82
CA TRP A 302 3.11 4.28 13.76
C TRP A 302 3.68 4.10 12.34
N HIS A 303 4.91 3.60 12.26
CA HIS A 303 5.69 3.58 11.01
C HIS A 303 5.08 2.80 9.85
N GLY A 304 4.37 1.69 10.10
CA GLY A 304 3.80 0.88 9.00
C GLY A 304 2.62 1.57 8.31
N GLY A 305 2.02 2.58 8.93
CA GLY A 305 1.07 3.48 8.27
C GLY A 305 1.75 4.33 7.20
N ILE A 306 2.78 5.08 7.61
CA ILE A 306 3.59 5.90 6.69
C ILE A 306 4.22 5.03 5.58
N ILE A 307 4.69 3.84 5.94
CA ILE A 307 5.37 2.94 5.03
C ILE A 307 4.41 2.21 4.09
N GLY A 308 3.13 2.05 4.47
CA GLY A 308 2.06 1.67 3.55
C GLY A 308 1.86 2.71 2.44
N MET A 309 1.91 4.01 2.77
CA MET A 309 1.89 5.09 1.76
C MET A 309 3.15 5.05 0.88
N MET A 310 4.35 4.89 1.48
CA MET A 310 5.59 4.72 0.70
C MET A 310 5.54 3.49 -0.24
N ALA A 311 4.82 2.42 0.14
CA ALA A 311 4.63 1.23 -0.69
C ALA A 311 3.67 1.47 -1.86
N HIS A 312 2.64 2.30 -1.67
CA HIS A 312 1.79 2.79 -2.76
C HIS A 312 2.60 3.62 -3.77
N GLU A 313 3.44 4.56 -3.31
CA GLU A 313 4.34 5.32 -4.22
C GLU A 313 5.32 4.40 -4.97
N TYR A 314 5.80 3.35 -4.31
CA TYR A 314 6.61 2.34 -4.98
C TYR A 314 5.78 1.52 -6.00
N GLY A 315 4.48 1.36 -5.79
CA GLY A 315 3.54 0.83 -6.78
C GLY A 315 3.52 1.66 -8.08
N HIS A 316 3.54 2.99 -7.99
CA HIS A 316 3.72 3.86 -9.16
C HIS A 316 5.10 3.72 -9.80
N HIS A 317 6.15 3.52 -9.00
CA HIS A 317 7.47 3.20 -9.55
C HIS A 317 7.47 1.88 -10.35
N VAL A 318 6.79 0.84 -9.86
CA VAL A 318 6.58 -0.42 -10.60
C VAL A 318 5.77 -0.18 -11.89
N GLN A 319 4.72 0.63 -11.86
CA GLN A 319 3.98 1.02 -13.07
C GLN A 319 4.86 1.78 -14.09
N ASN A 320 5.83 2.58 -13.62
CA ASN A 320 6.76 3.30 -14.48
C ASN A 320 7.78 2.35 -15.14
N LEU A 321 8.44 1.49 -14.34
CA LEU A 321 9.39 0.47 -14.83
C LEU A 321 8.75 -0.49 -15.83
N THR A 322 7.46 -0.77 -15.68
CA THR A 322 6.72 -1.73 -16.52
C THR A 322 6.05 -1.10 -17.74
N GLY A 323 6.18 0.22 -17.93
CA GLY A 323 5.57 0.95 -19.04
C GLY A 323 4.06 1.20 -18.89
N LEU A 324 3.41 0.69 -17.84
CA LEU A 324 2.00 0.95 -17.54
C LEU A 324 1.70 2.44 -17.44
N MET A 325 2.60 3.21 -16.82
CA MET A 325 2.44 4.66 -16.68
C MET A 325 2.41 5.37 -18.03
N ASN A 326 3.25 4.96 -18.98
CA ASN A 326 3.28 5.52 -20.33
C ASN A 326 2.00 5.16 -21.10
N SER A 327 1.56 3.90 -21.04
CA SER A 327 0.30 3.49 -21.68
C SER A 327 -0.94 4.14 -21.06
N TRP A 328 -0.92 4.42 -19.75
CA TRP A 328 -1.97 5.17 -19.06
C TRP A 328 -1.98 6.63 -19.53
N TRP A 329 -0.81 7.26 -19.66
CA TRP A 329 -0.69 8.62 -20.14
C TRP A 329 -1.19 8.76 -21.58
N SER A 330 -0.78 7.87 -22.49
CA SER A 330 -1.31 7.82 -23.87
C SER A 330 -2.84 7.70 -23.88
N ALA A 331 -3.41 6.71 -23.17
CA ALA A 331 -4.86 6.54 -23.09
C ALA A 331 -5.58 7.77 -22.47
N THR A 332 -4.91 8.50 -21.58
CA THR A 332 -5.43 9.73 -20.95
C THR A 332 -5.41 10.91 -21.91
N LEU A 333 -4.43 10.99 -22.82
CA LEU A 333 -4.41 11.96 -23.91
C LEU A 333 -5.48 11.64 -24.97
N ASP A 334 -5.64 10.36 -25.32
CA ASP A 334 -6.64 9.88 -26.30
C ASP A 334 -8.10 10.04 -25.79
N SER A 335 -8.30 10.12 -24.47
CA SER A 335 -9.62 10.29 -23.87
C SER A 335 -10.18 11.71 -24.09
N SER A 336 -11.17 11.84 -24.96
CA SER A 336 -11.88 13.09 -25.24
C SER A 336 -12.69 13.68 -24.08
N SER A 337 -12.98 12.89 -23.04
CA SER A 337 -13.80 13.30 -21.88
C SER A 337 -13.01 13.34 -20.57
N GLN A 338 -13.33 14.30 -19.71
CA GLN A 338 -12.74 14.39 -18.36
C GLN A 338 -13.13 13.18 -17.49
N SER A 339 -14.35 12.66 -17.63
CA SER A 339 -14.81 11.44 -16.94
C SER A 339 -14.03 10.20 -17.37
N GLY A 340 -13.63 10.10 -18.65
CA GLY A 340 -12.73 9.06 -19.15
C GLY A 340 -11.33 9.16 -18.55
N LYS A 341 -10.73 10.36 -18.52
CA LYS A 341 -9.42 10.61 -17.89
C LYS A 341 -9.43 10.24 -16.41
N LEU A 342 -10.47 10.65 -15.69
CA LEU A 342 -10.70 10.27 -14.29
C LEU A 342 -10.91 8.76 -14.12
N ALA A 343 -11.57 8.06 -15.06
CA ALA A 343 -11.69 6.60 -15.01
C ALA A 343 -10.35 5.86 -15.24
N LEU A 344 -9.45 6.44 -16.03
CA LEU A 344 -8.10 5.90 -16.22
C LEU A 344 -7.23 6.15 -14.98
N SER A 345 -7.29 7.35 -14.40
CA SER A 345 -6.59 7.70 -13.15
C SER A 345 -6.95 6.73 -12.02
N ARG A 346 -8.25 6.54 -11.75
CA ARG A 346 -8.72 5.64 -10.67
C ARG A 346 -8.19 4.21 -10.82
N ARG A 347 -8.00 3.71 -12.04
CA ARG A 347 -7.41 2.38 -12.29
C ARG A 347 -5.90 2.35 -12.01
N LEU A 348 -5.17 3.44 -12.25
CA LEU A 348 -3.75 3.58 -11.93
C LEU A 348 -3.55 3.56 -10.39
N GLU A 349 -4.28 4.41 -9.67
CA GLU A 349 -4.20 4.58 -8.21
C GLU A 349 -4.55 3.30 -7.44
N LEU A 350 -5.64 2.64 -7.83
CA LEU A 350 -6.07 1.37 -7.20
C LEU A 350 -5.09 0.22 -7.46
N GLN A 351 -4.35 0.26 -8.57
CA GLN A 351 -3.29 -0.71 -8.85
C GLN A 351 -2.02 -0.43 -8.03
N ALA A 352 -1.67 0.84 -7.83
CA ALA A 352 -0.59 1.23 -6.93
C ALA A 352 -0.87 0.79 -5.48
N ASN A 353 -2.11 0.95 -5.00
CA ASN A 353 -2.60 0.37 -3.73
C ASN A 353 -2.40 -1.15 -3.66
N CYS A 354 -2.77 -1.87 -4.71
CA CYS A 354 -2.64 -3.33 -4.75
C CYS A 354 -1.17 -3.79 -4.76
N PHE A 355 -0.31 -3.18 -5.57
CA PHE A 355 1.13 -3.45 -5.59
C PHE A 355 1.81 -3.10 -4.25
N GLY A 356 1.45 -1.96 -3.64
CA GLY A 356 1.93 -1.58 -2.30
C GLY A 356 1.53 -2.61 -1.24
N ALA A 357 0.31 -3.14 -1.30
CA ALA A 357 -0.16 -4.16 -0.39
C ALA A 357 0.52 -5.54 -0.57
N MET A 358 0.84 -5.94 -1.81
CA MET A 358 1.67 -7.11 -2.08
C MET A 358 3.02 -6.97 -1.36
N TRP A 359 3.65 -5.79 -1.45
CA TRP A 359 4.90 -5.55 -0.73
C TRP A 359 4.73 -5.56 0.79
N MET A 360 3.68 -4.92 1.32
CA MET A 360 3.37 -4.95 2.77
C MET A 360 3.16 -6.39 3.27
N ARG A 361 2.56 -7.27 2.47
CA ARG A 361 2.44 -8.71 2.75
C ARG A 361 3.81 -9.41 2.74
N SER A 362 4.69 -9.04 1.81
CA SER A 362 6.03 -9.64 1.65
C SER A 362 6.92 -9.48 2.89
N VAL A 363 6.82 -8.35 3.59
CA VAL A 363 7.59 -8.05 4.81
C VAL A 363 6.85 -8.37 6.11
N ALA A 364 5.64 -8.93 6.04
CA ALA A 364 4.71 -8.99 7.18
C ALA A 364 5.19 -9.77 8.41
N ALA A 365 6.20 -10.64 8.26
CA ALA A 365 6.82 -11.36 9.37
C ALA A 365 7.82 -10.51 10.19
N THR A 366 8.25 -9.35 9.68
CA THR A 366 9.36 -8.56 10.26
C THR A 366 9.07 -7.06 10.33
N TYR A 367 8.13 -6.55 9.54
CA TYR A 367 7.47 -5.27 9.79
C TYR A 367 6.46 -5.41 10.95
N PRO A 368 6.24 -4.39 11.80
CA PRO A 368 5.27 -4.43 12.91
C PRO A 368 3.79 -4.38 12.44
N VAL A 369 3.39 -5.26 11.54
CA VAL A 369 2.05 -5.41 10.94
C VAL A 369 1.32 -6.63 11.51
N ASN A 370 1.37 -6.78 12.84
CA ASN A 370 0.57 -7.76 13.58
C ASN A 370 -0.94 -7.59 13.29
N THR A 371 -1.78 -8.54 13.72
CA THR A 371 -3.22 -8.54 13.40
C THR A 371 -3.92 -7.20 13.68
N SER A 372 -3.62 -6.52 14.80
CA SER A 372 -4.20 -5.19 15.12
C SER A 372 -3.72 -4.10 14.15
N ASN A 373 -2.41 -4.00 13.91
CA ASN A 373 -1.84 -3.01 13.00
C ASN A 373 -2.22 -3.28 11.52
N ARG A 374 -2.41 -4.55 11.14
CA ARG A 374 -2.95 -4.94 9.83
C ARG A 374 -4.41 -4.50 9.66
N THR A 375 -5.25 -4.70 10.68
CA THR A 375 -6.64 -4.20 10.65
C THR A 375 -6.69 -2.67 10.53
N ARG A 376 -5.83 -1.95 11.27
CA ARG A 376 -5.67 -0.49 11.12
C ARG A 376 -5.24 -0.07 9.71
N LEU A 377 -4.32 -0.81 9.10
CA LEU A 377 -3.85 -0.58 7.73
C LEU A 377 -4.97 -0.77 6.70
N PHE A 378 -5.71 -1.89 6.79
CA PHE A 378 -6.87 -2.14 5.92
C PHE A 378 -7.98 -1.10 6.09
N TRP A 379 -8.25 -0.70 7.34
CA TRP A 379 -9.21 0.36 7.61
C TRP A 379 -8.79 1.68 6.97
N PHE A 380 -7.54 2.13 7.15
CA PHE A 380 -7.04 3.36 6.52
C PHE A 380 -7.13 3.33 4.99
N PHE A 381 -6.70 2.24 4.35
CA PHE A 381 -6.85 2.16 2.89
C PHE A 381 -8.32 2.11 2.45
N SER A 382 -9.26 1.75 3.33
CA SER A 382 -10.71 1.89 3.13
C SER A 382 -11.27 3.29 3.43
N GLN A 383 -10.44 4.22 3.93
CA GLN A 383 -10.79 5.63 4.20
C GLN A 383 -10.14 6.62 3.22
N VAL A 384 -9.14 6.23 2.42
CA VAL A 384 -8.51 7.09 1.41
C VAL A 384 -9.11 6.88 0.02
N GLY A 385 -9.11 7.92 -0.82
CA GLY A 385 -9.70 7.89 -2.17
C GLY A 385 -10.63 9.08 -2.41
N ASP A 386 -11.55 8.93 -3.37
CA ASP A 386 -12.54 9.93 -3.79
C ASP A 386 -13.50 10.29 -2.64
N HIS A 387 -13.26 11.41 -1.95
CA HIS A 387 -14.22 12.02 -1.02
C HIS A 387 -15.04 13.13 -1.68
N PRO A 388 -16.27 13.43 -1.21
CA PRO A 388 -17.04 14.57 -1.69
C PRO A 388 -16.25 15.88 -1.61
N GLY A 389 -16.25 16.66 -2.70
CA GLY A 389 -15.52 17.93 -2.80
C GLY A 389 -14.07 17.82 -3.30
N TYR A 390 -13.54 16.61 -3.51
CA TYR A 390 -12.23 16.38 -4.11
C TYR A 390 -12.34 15.87 -5.56
N PRO A 391 -11.24 15.93 -6.36
CA PRO A 391 -11.16 15.22 -7.63
C PRO A 391 -11.51 13.73 -7.50
N ARG A 392 -12.01 13.14 -8.59
CA ARG A 392 -12.46 11.74 -8.64
C ARG A 392 -11.49 10.85 -9.41
N ASP A 393 -10.26 10.88 -8.96
CA ASP A 393 -9.06 10.37 -9.62
C ASP A 393 -8.40 9.19 -8.90
N HIS A 394 -8.79 8.86 -7.66
CA HIS A 394 -8.22 7.77 -6.85
C HIS A 394 -9.18 6.58 -6.58
N GLY A 395 -10.48 6.79 -6.82
CA GLY A 395 -11.55 5.80 -6.69
C GLY A 395 -12.18 5.86 -5.31
N LYS A 396 -13.43 5.42 -5.16
CA LYS A 396 -14.12 5.48 -3.86
C LYS A 396 -13.31 4.78 -2.76
N PRO A 397 -13.36 5.23 -1.50
CA PRO A 397 -12.64 4.60 -0.41
C PRO A 397 -12.89 3.09 -0.24
N VAL A 398 -14.13 2.63 -0.50
CA VAL A 398 -14.46 1.20 -0.56
C VAL A 398 -13.64 0.42 -1.60
N ASN A 399 -13.38 1.02 -2.77
CA ASN A 399 -12.58 0.41 -3.83
C ASN A 399 -11.09 0.47 -3.49
N SER A 400 -10.60 1.55 -2.89
CA SER A 400 -9.23 1.65 -2.36
C SER A 400 -8.94 0.54 -1.34
N GLY A 401 -9.81 0.35 -0.36
CA GLY A 401 -9.70 -0.72 0.64
C GLY A 401 -9.76 -2.12 0.02
N ARG A 402 -10.67 -2.33 -0.94
CA ARG A 402 -10.83 -3.58 -1.69
C ARG A 402 -9.55 -3.96 -2.46
N TRP A 403 -8.94 -3.03 -3.19
CA TRP A 403 -7.71 -3.31 -3.97
C TRP A 403 -6.47 -3.45 -3.11
N PHE A 404 -6.34 -2.67 -2.02
CA PHE A 404 -5.28 -2.88 -1.04
C PHE A 404 -5.39 -4.27 -0.41
N ARG A 405 -6.58 -4.67 0.05
CA ARG A 405 -6.80 -6.01 0.61
C ARG A 405 -6.52 -7.12 -0.41
N GLN A 406 -6.96 -6.98 -1.67
CA GLN A 406 -6.70 -7.93 -2.76
C GLN A 406 -5.19 -8.19 -2.92
N GLY A 407 -4.37 -7.13 -2.96
CA GLY A 407 -2.92 -7.24 -3.06
C GLY A 407 -2.29 -7.96 -1.87
N TRP A 408 -2.75 -7.68 -0.65
CA TRP A 408 -2.26 -8.37 0.56
C TRP A 408 -2.66 -9.85 0.61
N GLU A 409 -3.93 -10.17 0.35
CA GLU A 409 -4.48 -11.51 0.56
C GLU A 409 -4.13 -12.48 -0.56
N ARG A 410 -4.14 -12.00 -1.82
CA ARG A 410 -3.81 -12.84 -2.98
C ARG A 410 -2.32 -12.87 -3.28
N ASN A 411 -1.61 -11.76 -3.06
CA ASN A 411 -0.16 -11.61 -3.30
C ASN A 411 0.31 -12.12 -4.68
N GLN A 412 -0.44 -11.88 -5.76
CA GLN A 412 -0.02 -12.23 -7.13
C GLN A 412 -0.20 -11.04 -8.07
N ALA A 413 0.77 -10.77 -8.94
CA ALA A 413 0.78 -9.54 -9.74
C ALA A 413 -0.46 -9.38 -10.66
N TYR A 414 -0.95 -10.46 -11.31
CA TYR A 414 -2.18 -10.40 -12.13
C TYR A 414 -3.43 -10.04 -11.33
N GLN A 415 -3.45 -10.30 -10.01
CA GLN A 415 -4.56 -9.95 -9.13
C GLN A 415 -4.67 -8.44 -8.88
N CYS A 416 -3.69 -7.66 -9.33
CA CYS A 416 -3.68 -6.20 -9.36
C CYS A 416 -4.00 -5.62 -10.75
N ASN A 417 -4.49 -6.41 -11.71
CA ASN A 417 -4.89 -5.92 -13.03
C ASN A 417 -6.23 -5.17 -13.00
N THR A 418 -6.18 -3.92 -12.57
CA THR A 418 -7.31 -2.98 -12.56
C THR A 418 -7.84 -2.64 -13.94
N TRP A 419 -7.11 -2.92 -15.03
CA TRP A 419 -7.48 -2.55 -16.41
C TRP A 419 -8.49 -3.50 -17.05
N LEU A 420 -8.55 -4.74 -16.55
CA LEU A 420 -9.57 -5.73 -16.90
C LEU A 420 -10.77 -5.73 -15.94
N ALA A 421 -10.69 -5.00 -14.83
CA ALA A 421 -11.74 -4.97 -13.81
C ALA A 421 -13.00 -4.18 -14.26
N PRO A 422 -14.21 -4.59 -13.83
CA PRO A 422 -15.44 -3.86 -14.11
C PRO A 422 -15.44 -2.48 -13.42
N SER A 423 -16.05 -1.49 -14.08
CA SER A 423 -16.02 -0.08 -13.64
C SER A 423 -16.49 0.13 -12.20
N SER A 424 -17.47 -0.63 -11.73
CA SER A 424 -17.98 -0.60 -10.34
C SER A 424 -16.90 -0.82 -9.28
N THR A 425 -15.91 -1.67 -9.57
CA THR A 425 -14.79 -2.00 -8.66
C THR A 425 -13.61 -1.04 -8.74
N VAL A 426 -13.66 -0.05 -9.65
CA VAL A 426 -12.60 0.94 -9.86
C VAL A 426 -13.12 2.37 -9.98
N SER A 427 -14.33 2.64 -9.47
CA SER A 427 -15.01 3.93 -9.58
C SER A 427 -15.22 4.69 -8.28
#